data_AF-A0A5C5RKG3-F1
#
_entry.id   AF-A0A5C5RKG3-F1
#
_cell.length_a   1.000
_cell.length_b   1.000
_cell.length_c   1.000
_cell.angle_alpha   90.00
_cell.angle_beta   90.00
_cell.angle_gamma   90.00
#
_symmetry.space_group_name_H-M   'P 1'
#
loop_
_entity.id
_entity.type
_entity.pdbx_description
1 polymer ?
#
loop_
_entity_poly.entity_id
_entity_poly.type
_entity_poly.pdbx_seq_one_letter_code
_entity_poly.pdbx_strand_id
1 'polypeptide(L)'
;MPEPTEVYIVTRGIYSDYKIVRVFLDRAQADEYAKIMTATDEYACYEHEVEVWPIGVPAPTYEASDFAYQWTPDEQFEENYDRHQIPEGAHTHVVERSPQRVIVAGKSEEHVRKVIYDEVTRIKAEQAGIA
;
A
#
# COMPACT_ATOMS: atom_id res chain seq x y z
N MET A 1 16.80 9.08 -17.56
CA MET A 1 17.12 9.16 -16.12
C MET A 1 16.06 8.32 -15.41
N PRO A 2 16.43 7.45 -14.45
CA PRO A 2 15.42 6.74 -13.66
C PRO A 2 14.54 7.75 -12.92
N GLU A 3 13.25 7.44 -12.76
CA GLU A 3 12.36 8.26 -11.96
C GLU A 3 12.81 8.19 -10.48
N PRO A 4 12.76 9.31 -9.74
CA PRO A 4 13.13 9.32 -8.33
C PRO A 4 12.16 8.45 -7.52
N THR A 5 12.69 7.57 -6.68
CA THR A 5 11.92 6.68 -5.79
C THR A 5 11.76 7.24 -4.38
N GLU A 6 12.42 8.37 -4.08
CA GLU A 6 12.40 9.05 -2.79
C GLU A 6 12.51 10.56 -2.98
N VAL A 7 11.92 11.31 -2.04
CA VAL A 7 12.12 12.75 -1.87
C VAL A 7 12.84 13.02 -0.56
N TYR A 8 13.56 14.13 -0.54
CA TYR A 8 14.25 14.65 0.63
C TYR A 8 13.47 15.88 1.12
N ILE A 9 12.84 15.74 2.27
CA ILE A 9 11.98 16.76 2.86
C ILE A 9 12.76 17.48 3.95
N VAL A 10 12.88 18.80 3.82
CA VAL A 10 13.46 19.63 4.87
C VAL A 10 12.35 20.01 5.85
N THR A 11 12.53 19.68 7.12
CA THR A 11 11.56 19.90 8.20
C THR A 11 12.15 20.76 9.30
N ARG A 12 11.29 21.34 10.15
CA ARG A 12 11.67 22.20 11.28
C ARG A 12 10.69 22.01 12.44
N GLY A 13 11.19 22.07 13.66
CA GLY A 13 10.38 21.98 14.87
C GLY A 13 10.15 20.54 15.33
N ILE A 14 9.59 20.37 16.53
CA ILE A 14 9.31 19.07 17.13
C ILE A 14 7.90 19.05 17.70
N TYR A 15 7.20 17.92 17.56
CA TYR A 15 5.83 17.73 18.07
C TYR A 15 4.83 18.77 17.55
N SER A 16 4.50 19.78 18.35
CA SER A 16 3.38 20.72 18.11
C SER A 16 3.71 21.85 17.14
N ASP A 17 4.97 22.08 16.83
CA ASP A 17 5.41 23.10 15.88
C ASP A 17 6.12 22.52 14.64
N TYR A 18 6.05 21.20 14.47
CA TYR A 18 6.57 20.48 13.30
C TYR A 18 6.02 21.05 11.99
N LYS A 19 6.91 21.38 11.07
CA LYS A 19 6.58 21.93 9.75
C LYS A 19 7.47 21.33 8.67
N ILE A 20 6.84 20.98 7.55
CA ILE A 20 7.52 20.74 6.29
C ILE A 20 7.85 22.11 5.68
N VAL A 21 9.13 22.37 5.45
CA VAL A 21 9.63 23.64 4.91
C VAL A 21 9.74 23.56 3.40
N ARG A 22 10.35 22.48 2.88
CA ARG A 22 10.58 22.32 1.44
C ARG A 22 10.83 20.85 1.06
N VAL A 23 10.58 20.51 -0.20
CA VAL A 23 10.80 19.17 -0.77
C VAL A 23 11.81 19.25 -1.91
N PHE A 24 12.74 18.29 -1.97
CA PHE A 24 13.78 18.17 -2.98
C PHE A 24 13.80 16.75 -3.58
N LEU A 25 14.23 16.65 -4.83
CA LEU A 25 14.52 15.38 -5.51
C LEU A 25 15.99 14.96 -5.40
N ASP A 26 16.86 15.88 -4.96
CA ASP A 26 18.30 15.66 -4.79
C ASP A 26 18.69 15.90 -3.32
N ARG A 27 19.40 14.94 -2.73
CA ARG A 27 19.77 14.98 -1.32
C ARG A 27 20.76 16.09 -1.01
N ALA A 28 21.74 16.30 -1.89
CA ALA A 28 22.78 17.30 -1.65
C ALA A 28 22.18 18.72 -1.62
N GLN A 29 21.20 18.99 -2.50
CA GLN A 29 20.43 20.23 -2.48
C GLN A 29 19.61 20.39 -1.20
N ALA A 30 18.98 19.33 -0.70
CA ALA A 30 18.25 19.36 0.56
C ALA A 30 19.16 19.64 1.76
N ASP A 31 20.31 18.96 1.83
CA ASP A 31 21.31 19.14 2.89
C ASP A 31 21.93 20.54 2.88
N GLU A 32 22.23 21.09 1.68
CA GLU A 32 22.72 22.45 1.53
C GLU A 32 21.66 23.46 1.99
N TYR A 33 20.41 23.27 1.59
CA TYR A 33 19.30 24.14 2.00
C TYR A 33 19.08 24.10 3.51
N ALA A 34 19.06 22.91 4.12
CA ALA A 34 18.91 22.74 5.57
C ALA A 34 20.02 23.44 6.35
N LYS A 35 21.28 23.33 5.89
CA LYS A 35 22.42 24.04 6.50
C LYS A 35 22.27 25.55 6.43
N ILE A 36 21.90 26.09 5.26
CA ILE A 36 21.69 27.53 5.07
C ILE A 36 20.57 28.01 5.99
N MET A 37 19.43 27.31 5.99
CA MET A 37 18.27 27.70 6.80
C MET A 37 18.57 27.68 8.29
N THR A 38 19.22 26.62 8.79
CA THR A 38 19.65 26.53 10.20
C THR A 38 20.63 27.66 10.56
N ALA A 39 21.55 28.03 9.68
CA ALA A 39 22.49 29.12 9.93
C ALA A 39 21.84 30.52 9.93
N THR A 40 20.69 30.67 9.25
CA THR A 40 19.96 31.94 9.15
C THR A 40 18.74 32.02 10.08
N ASP A 41 18.41 30.94 10.78
CA ASP A 41 17.25 30.92 11.68
C ASP A 41 17.54 31.77 12.92
N GLU A 42 16.66 32.75 13.17
CA GLU A 42 16.75 33.62 14.35
C GLU A 42 16.49 32.84 15.65
N TYR A 43 15.82 31.69 15.56
CA TYR A 43 15.56 30.79 16.68
C TYR A 43 16.54 29.62 16.65
N ALA A 44 17.69 29.79 17.31
CA ALA A 44 18.76 28.80 17.43
C ALA A 44 18.37 27.46 18.09
N CYS A 45 17.11 27.30 18.50
CA CYS A 45 16.59 26.07 19.12
C CYS A 45 15.87 25.13 18.14
N TYR A 46 15.71 25.50 16.87
CA TYR A 46 15.07 24.65 15.85
C TYR A 46 16.01 24.43 14.67
N GLU A 47 16.72 23.31 14.70
CA GLU A 47 17.51 22.87 13.55
C GLU A 47 16.59 22.41 12.42
N HIS A 48 16.97 22.72 11.18
CA HIS A 48 16.33 22.14 10.02
C HIS A 48 16.95 20.78 9.74
N GLU A 49 16.11 19.76 9.64
CA GLU A 49 16.53 18.38 9.38
C GLU A 49 16.07 17.93 8.00
N VAL A 50 16.79 16.96 7.42
CA VAL A 50 16.42 16.34 6.14
C VAL A 50 15.88 14.94 6.41
N GLU A 51 14.59 14.75 6.16
CA GLU A 51 13.93 13.46 6.20
C GLU A 51 13.84 12.84 4.81
N VAL A 52 13.98 11.52 4.71
CA VAL A 52 13.86 10.79 3.45
C VAL A 52 12.50 10.12 3.41
N TRP A 53 11.68 10.47 2.41
CA TRP A 53 10.33 9.94 2.26
C TRP A 53 10.21 9.21 0.92
N PRO A 54 9.67 7.97 0.89
CA PRO A 54 9.48 7.25 -0.35
C PRO A 54 8.47 7.98 -1.25
N ILE A 55 8.74 8.04 -2.55
CA ILE A 55 7.79 8.48 -3.58
C ILE A 55 7.04 7.25 -4.07
N GLY A 56 5.72 7.29 -3.94
CA GLY A 56 4.84 6.23 -4.44
C GLY A 56 3.70 5.94 -3.50
N VAL A 57 2.92 4.91 -3.84
CA VAL A 57 1.91 4.36 -2.93
C VAL A 57 2.67 3.71 -1.77
N PRO A 58 2.40 4.08 -0.50
CA PRO A 58 3.03 3.41 0.63
C PRO A 58 2.79 1.90 0.49
N ALA A 59 3.79 1.10 0.86
CA ALA A 59 3.63 -0.35 0.82
C ALA A 59 2.35 -0.71 1.58
N PRO A 60 1.43 -1.49 0.98
CA PRO A 60 0.22 -1.88 1.68
C PRO A 60 0.62 -2.54 2.99
N THR A 61 0.11 -2.02 4.10
CA THR A 61 0.14 -2.73 5.37
C THR A 61 -0.83 -3.89 5.24
N TYR A 62 -0.46 -5.05 5.79
CA TYR A 62 -1.28 -6.25 5.72
C TYR A 62 -1.74 -6.64 7.12
N GLU A 63 -3.03 -6.95 7.26
CA GLU A 63 -3.60 -7.58 8.44
C GLU A 63 -3.92 -9.06 8.13
N ALA A 64 -3.86 -9.91 9.16
CA ALA A 64 -4.33 -11.29 9.00
C ALA A 64 -5.86 -11.31 8.95
N SER A 65 -6.42 -11.99 7.96
CA SER A 65 -7.82 -12.34 7.92
C SER A 65 -7.99 -13.79 8.35
N ASP A 66 -8.82 -13.98 9.37
CA ASP A 66 -9.28 -15.32 9.80
C ASP A 66 -10.51 -15.78 8.99
N PHE A 67 -10.99 -14.98 8.02
CA PHE A 67 -12.19 -15.28 7.23
C PHE A 67 -11.87 -15.23 5.74
N ALA A 68 -11.84 -16.41 5.13
CA ALA A 68 -11.72 -16.56 3.69
C ALA A 68 -12.67 -17.62 3.16
N TYR A 69 -12.96 -17.51 1.88
CA TYR A 69 -13.71 -18.52 1.14
C TYR A 69 -12.95 -18.83 -0.13
N GLN A 70 -13.20 -20.03 -0.65
CA GLN A 70 -12.61 -20.48 -1.89
C GLN A 70 -13.64 -21.08 -2.83
N TRP A 71 -13.30 -21.05 -4.11
CA TRP A 71 -13.97 -21.75 -5.19
C TRP A 71 -12.99 -22.70 -5.84
N THR A 72 -13.43 -23.94 -6.05
CA THR A 72 -12.79 -24.93 -6.91
C THR A 72 -13.81 -25.43 -7.94
N PRO A 73 -13.39 -25.97 -9.09
CA PRO A 73 -14.31 -26.56 -10.06
C PRO A 73 -15.21 -27.65 -9.48
N ASP A 74 -14.73 -28.38 -8.48
CA ASP A 74 -15.40 -29.55 -7.90
C ASP A 74 -16.35 -29.17 -6.75
N GLU A 75 -15.93 -28.28 -5.84
CA GLU A 75 -16.70 -27.93 -4.63
C GLU A 75 -17.50 -26.63 -4.77
N GLN A 76 -17.22 -25.84 -5.80
CA GLN A 76 -17.84 -24.56 -6.13
C GLN A 76 -17.67 -23.47 -5.07
N PHE A 77 -18.10 -23.64 -3.82
CA PHE A 77 -17.90 -22.60 -2.82
C PHE A 77 -17.82 -23.19 -1.42
N GLU A 78 -16.72 -22.92 -0.74
CA GLU A 78 -16.49 -23.40 0.62
C GLU A 78 -15.69 -22.38 1.45
N GLU A 79 -15.80 -22.52 2.76
CA GLU A 79 -15.03 -21.73 3.71
C GLU A 79 -13.58 -22.22 3.74
N ASN A 80 -12.63 -21.29 3.73
CA ASN A 80 -11.21 -21.59 3.85
C ASN A 80 -10.74 -21.13 5.24
N TYR A 81 -10.27 -22.09 6.05
CA TYR A 81 -9.81 -21.87 7.42
C TYR A 81 -8.34 -21.47 7.54
N ASP A 82 -7.63 -21.34 6.42
CA ASP A 82 -6.26 -20.84 6.39
C ASP A 82 -6.24 -19.32 6.67
N ARG A 83 -5.18 -18.88 7.35
CA ARG A 83 -4.94 -17.46 7.57
C ARG A 83 -4.32 -16.83 6.34
N HIS A 84 -4.94 -15.75 5.86
CA HIS A 84 -4.45 -15.00 4.72
C HIS A 84 -4.12 -13.56 5.09
N GLN A 85 -3.10 -12.99 4.45
CA GLN A 85 -2.78 -11.57 4.59
C GLN A 85 -3.65 -10.77 3.63
N ILE A 86 -4.37 -9.77 4.16
CA ILE A 86 -5.17 -8.83 3.37
C ILE A 86 -4.67 -7.41 3.61
N PRO A 87 -4.74 -6.50 2.61
CA PRO A 87 -4.42 -5.11 2.84
C PRO A 87 -5.27 -4.53 3.98
N GLU A 88 -4.65 -3.75 4.86
CA GLU A 88 -5.30 -3.13 6.01
C GLU A 88 -6.50 -2.29 5.55
N GLY A 89 -7.65 -2.52 6.18
CA GLY A 89 -8.90 -1.83 5.82
C GLY A 89 -9.62 -2.39 4.59
N ALA A 90 -9.08 -3.40 3.90
CA ALA A 90 -9.78 -4.05 2.79
C ALA A 90 -11.03 -4.79 3.29
N HIS A 91 -12.16 -4.59 2.60
CA HIS A 91 -13.38 -5.36 2.85
C HIS A 91 -13.30 -6.78 2.30
N THR A 92 -12.64 -6.94 1.15
CA THR A 92 -12.37 -8.19 0.45
C THR A 92 -11.03 -8.10 -0.28
N HIS A 93 -10.32 -9.22 -0.42
CA HIS A 93 -9.05 -9.30 -1.14
C HIS A 93 -8.94 -10.65 -1.85
N VAL A 94 -8.63 -10.64 -3.15
CA VAL A 94 -8.34 -11.85 -3.93
C VAL A 94 -6.95 -12.33 -3.55
N VAL A 95 -6.87 -13.42 -2.82
CA VAL A 95 -5.62 -14.03 -2.36
C VAL A 95 -5.01 -14.91 -3.45
N GLU A 96 -5.86 -15.66 -4.15
CA GLU A 96 -5.45 -16.54 -5.24
C GLU A 96 -6.45 -16.46 -6.37
N ARG A 97 -5.93 -16.40 -7.61
CA ARG A 97 -6.73 -16.40 -8.83
C ARG A 97 -6.11 -17.37 -9.84
N SER A 98 -6.72 -18.54 -9.98
CA SER A 98 -6.33 -19.54 -10.98
C SER A 98 -7.56 -20.30 -11.52
N PRO A 99 -7.46 -20.95 -12.69
CA PRO A 99 -8.53 -21.81 -13.19
C PRO A 99 -8.94 -22.95 -12.27
N GLN A 100 -8.02 -23.42 -11.44
CA GLN A 100 -8.24 -24.55 -10.54
C GLN A 100 -8.75 -24.10 -9.18
N ARG A 101 -8.51 -22.84 -8.80
CA ARG A 101 -8.85 -22.32 -7.48
C ARG A 101 -8.88 -20.80 -7.45
N VAL A 102 -9.90 -20.25 -6.81
CA VAL A 102 -10.00 -18.82 -6.47
C VAL A 102 -10.18 -18.72 -4.96
N ILE A 103 -9.31 -17.98 -4.26
CA ILE A 103 -9.42 -17.72 -2.82
C ILE A 103 -9.61 -16.23 -2.62
N VAL A 104 -10.62 -15.86 -1.84
CA VAL A 104 -10.90 -14.47 -1.48
C VAL A 104 -11.08 -14.39 0.03
N ALA A 105 -10.26 -13.57 0.67
CA ALA A 105 -10.36 -13.25 2.08
C ALA A 105 -11.22 -12.00 2.27
N GLY A 106 -12.04 -11.95 3.32
CA GLY A 106 -12.93 -10.81 3.54
C GLY A 106 -13.85 -10.98 4.73
N LYS A 107 -14.41 -9.85 5.19
CA LYS A 107 -15.18 -9.78 6.44
C LYS A 107 -16.67 -10.15 6.28
N SER A 108 -17.13 -10.41 5.05
CA SER A 108 -18.52 -10.73 4.74
C SER A 108 -18.60 -11.80 3.65
N GLU A 109 -19.25 -12.93 3.95
CA GLU A 109 -19.46 -14.02 3.00
C GLU A 109 -20.13 -13.55 1.72
N GLU A 110 -21.16 -12.71 1.81
CA GLU A 110 -21.91 -12.22 0.64
C GLU A 110 -21.00 -11.46 -0.33
N HIS A 111 -20.18 -10.55 0.20
CA HIS A 111 -19.22 -9.79 -0.60
C HIS A 111 -18.13 -10.68 -1.17
N VAL A 112 -17.59 -11.59 -0.35
CA VAL A 112 -16.56 -12.54 -0.79
C VAL A 112 -17.10 -13.43 -1.91
N ARG A 113 -18.29 -14.00 -1.75
CA ARG A 113 -18.95 -14.86 -2.72
C ARG A 113 -19.16 -14.15 -4.05
N LYS A 114 -19.61 -12.90 -4.04
CA LYS A 114 -19.73 -12.09 -5.25
C LYS A 114 -18.38 -11.96 -5.97
N VAL A 115 -17.34 -11.55 -5.24
CA VAL A 115 -15.99 -11.36 -5.80
C VAL A 115 -15.45 -12.67 -6.39
N ILE A 116 -15.64 -13.79 -5.70
CA ILE A 116 -15.25 -15.12 -6.19
C ILE A 116 -15.89 -15.42 -7.54
N TYR A 117 -17.22 -15.27 -7.67
CA TYR A 117 -17.90 -15.57 -8.93
C TYR A 117 -17.56 -14.58 -10.05
N ASP A 118 -17.31 -13.31 -9.71
CA ASP A 118 -16.80 -12.33 -10.67
C ASP A 118 -15.43 -12.75 -11.22
N GLU A 119 -14.50 -13.20 -10.36
CA GLU A 119 -13.18 -13.67 -10.79
C GLU A 119 -13.25 -14.99 -11.57
N VAL A 120 -14.08 -15.96 -11.14
CA VAL A 120 -14.32 -17.20 -11.89
C VAL A 120 -14.86 -16.90 -13.29
N THR A 121 -15.77 -15.93 -13.40
CA THR A 121 -16.32 -15.50 -14.69
C THR A 121 -15.23 -14.89 -15.57
N ARG A 122 -14.37 -14.04 -15.02
CA ARG A 122 -13.22 -13.48 -15.76
C ARG A 122 -12.26 -14.56 -16.23
N ILE A 123 -11.92 -15.53 -15.38
CA ILE A 123 -11.05 -16.65 -15.76
C ILE A 123 -11.66 -17.44 -16.93
N LYS A 124 -12.96 -17.74 -16.87
CA LYS A 124 -13.65 -18.45 -17.96
C LYS A 124 -13.65 -17.64 -19.26
N ALA A 125 -13.84 -16.31 -19.18
CA ALA A 125 -13.79 -15.43 -20.34
C ALA A 125 -12.38 -15.38 -20.95
N GLU A 126 -11.34 -15.26 -20.12
CA GLU A 126 -9.93 -15.31 -20.54
C GLU A 126 -9.59 -16.64 -21.24
N GLN A 127 -10.03 -17.77 -20.69
CA GLN A 127 -9.84 -19.09 -21.31
C GLN A 127 -10.58 -19.26 -22.63
N ALA A 128 -11.71 -18.57 -22.81
CA ALA A 128 -12.47 -18.55 -24.06
C ALA A 128 -11.92 -17.55 -25.10
N GLY A 129 -10.88 -16.77 -24.76
CA GLY A 129 -10.34 -15.72 -25.63
C GLY A 129 -11.25 -14.50 -25.75
N ILE A 130 -12.11 -14.28 -24.76
CA ILE A 130 -13.04 -13.14 -24.67
C ILE A 130 -12.45 -12.17 -23.63
N ALA A 131 -11.38 -11.46 -23.99
CA ALA A 131 -10.73 -10.48 -23.12
C ALA A 131 -10.64 -9.12 -23.81
#